data_AF-A0A6G8C725-F1
#
_entry.id   AF-A0A6G8C725-F1
#
_cell.length_a   1.000
_cell.length_b   1.000
_cell.length_c   1.000
_cell.angle_alpha   90.00
_cell.angle_beta   90.00
_cell.angle_gamma   90.00
#
_symmetry.space_group_name_H-M   'P 1'
#
loop_
_entity.id
_entity.type
_entity.pdbx_description
1 polymer ?
#
loop_
_entity_poly.entity_id
_entity_poly.type
_entity_poly.pdbx_seq_one_letter_code
_entity_poly.pdbx_strand_id
1 'polypeptide(L)' 'MANKLTENCTTEVQLDKIIKGQERKFRWRDDWPTMEKELQESGAAAIAAHNEARKTTTTSSE' A
#
# COMPACT_ATOMS: atom_id res chain seq x y z
N MET A 1 12.61 5.28 3.62
CA MET A 1 12.50 4.84 2.21
C MET A 1 11.24 4.02 1.86
N ALA A 2 10.29 3.78 2.79
CA ALA A 2 9.05 3.04 2.50
C ALA A 2 8.05 3.80 1.60
N ASN A 3 8.12 5.13 1.62
CA ASN A 3 7.13 6.01 0.97
C ASN A 3 6.95 5.72 -0.54
N LYS A 4 8.03 5.42 -1.27
CA LYS A 4 7.97 5.16 -2.72
C LYS A 4 7.29 3.86 -3.13
N LEU A 5 7.23 2.85 -2.26
CA LEU A 5 6.58 1.58 -2.61
C LEU A 5 5.05 1.69 -2.56
N THR A 6 4.53 2.45 -1.59
CA THR A 6 3.09 2.61 -1.38
C THR A 6 2.48 3.75 -2.19
N GLU A 7 3.29 4.66 -2.75
CA GLU A 7 2.83 5.77 -3.61
C GLU A 7 1.98 5.34 -4.82
N ASN A 8 2.15 4.11 -5.33
CA ASN A 8 1.33 3.56 -6.43
C ASN A 8 0.41 2.40 -5.98
N CYS A 9 0.21 2.25 -4.67
CA CYS A 9 -0.64 1.21 -4.13
C CYS A 9 -2.10 1.65 -4.19
N THR A 10 -2.82 1.16 -5.20
CA THR A 10 -4.22 1.54 -5.44
C THR A 10 -5.20 0.40 -5.14
N THR A 11 -4.70 -0.81 -4.92
CA THR A 11 -5.49 -2.01 -4.61
C THR A 11 -4.84 -2.83 -3.51
N GLU A 12 -5.65 -3.55 -2.73
CA GLU A 12 -5.19 -4.47 -1.68
C GLU A 12 -4.27 -5.56 -2.22
N VAL A 13 -4.48 -5.98 -3.48
CA VAL A 13 -3.63 -6.97 -4.16
C VAL A 13 -2.21 -6.43 -4.42
N GLN A 14 -2.07 -5.14 -4.74
CA GLN A 14 -0.75 -4.52 -4.86
C GLN A 14 -0.07 -4.39 -3.50
N LEU A 15 -0.84 -4.05 -2.45
CA LEU A 15 -0.33 -3.98 -1.09
C LEU A 15 0.24 -5.31 -0.62
N ASP A 16 -0.52 -6.40 -0.80
CA ASP A 16 -0.08 -7.75 -0.44
C ASP A 16 1.18 -8.18 -1.21
N LYS A 17 1.27 -7.84 -2.51
CA LYS A 17 2.48 -8.09 -3.32
C LYS A 17 3.69 -7.32 -2.80
N ILE A 18 3.51 -6.07 -2.39
CA ILE A 18 4.55 -5.24 -1.81
C ILE A 18 5.01 -5.85 -0.48
N ILE A 19 4.08 -6.16 0.42
CA ILE A 19 4.36 -6.75 1.74
C ILE A 19 5.09 -8.07 1.58
N LYS A 20 4.59 -9.01 0.76
CA LYS A 20 5.27 -10.29 0.50
C LYS A 20 6.64 -10.13 -0.15
N GLY A 21 6.81 -9.14 -1.02
CA GLY A 21 8.09 -8.82 -1.63
C GLY A 21 9.11 -8.30 -0.62
N GLN A 22 8.67 -7.49 0.34
CA GLN A 22 9.48 -7.01 1.45
C GLN A 22 9.72 -8.13 2.47
N GLU A 23 8.72 -8.96 2.78
CA GLU A 23 8.81 -10.11 3.69
C GLU A 23 9.92 -11.05 3.21
N ARG A 24 9.94 -11.47 1.95
CA ARG A 24 11.04 -12.34 1.46
C ARG A 24 12.43 -11.72 1.63
N LYS A 25 12.54 -10.39 1.59
CA LYS A 25 13.81 -9.66 1.75
C LYS A 25 14.18 -9.37 3.19
N PHE A 26 13.20 -9.20 4.08
CA PHE A 26 13.37 -8.69 5.44
C PHE A 26 12.84 -9.64 6.53
N ARG A 27 12.30 -10.81 6.17
CA ARG A 27 11.79 -11.84 7.08
C ARG A 27 12.80 -12.28 8.13
N TRP A 28 14.09 -12.18 7.81
CA TRP A 28 15.17 -12.52 8.73
C TRP A 28 15.46 -11.41 9.75
N ARG A 29 14.82 -10.24 9.64
CA ARG A 29 14.90 -9.16 10.64
C ARG A 29 13.81 -9.33 11.69
N ASP A 30 14.18 -9.16 12.96
CA ASP A 30 13.24 -9.13 14.08
C ASP A 30 12.25 -7.95 14.02
N ASP A 31 12.62 -6.83 13.38
CA ASP A 31 11.75 -5.66 13.22
C ASP A 31 10.73 -5.79 12.07
N TRP A 32 10.69 -6.93 11.37
CA TRP A 32 9.74 -7.15 10.27
C TRP A 32 8.27 -6.90 10.64
N PRO A 33 7.74 -7.37 11.79
CA PRO A 33 6.34 -7.14 12.15
C PRO A 33 5.99 -5.65 12.25
N THR A 34 6.92 -4.83 12.73
CA THR A 34 6.76 -3.37 12.81
C THR A 34 6.71 -2.75 11.41
N MET A 35 7.65 -3.15 10.53
CA MET A 35 7.69 -2.66 9.15
C MET A 35 6.47 -3.11 8.33
N GLU A 36 6.01 -4.35 8.52
CA GLU A 36 4.80 -4.89 7.87
C GLU A 36 3.58 -4.05 8.24
N LYS A 37 3.45 -3.71 9.51
CA LYS A 37 2.38 -2.86 10.01
C LYS A 37 2.43 -1.46 9.39
N GLU A 38 3.61 -0.83 9.34
CA GLU A 38 3.78 0.48 8.68
C GLU A 38 3.43 0.43 7.18
N LEU A 39 3.78 -0.66 6.49
CA LEU A 39 3.43 -0.89 5.09
C LEU A 39 1.92 -1.07 4.92
N GLN A 40 1.27 -1.85 5.78
CA GLN A 40 -0.19 -2.01 5.77
C GLN A 40 -0.90 -0.69 6.00
N GLU A 41 -0.50 0.09 7.01
CA GLU A 41 -1.11 1.39 7.31
C GLU A 41 -0.92 2.38 6.15
N SER A 42 0.31 2.49 5.64
CA SER A 42 0.61 3.38 4.50
C SER A 42 -0.11 2.95 3.22
N GLY A 43 -0.16 1.64 2.95
CA GLY A 43 -0.84 1.08 1.79
C GLY A 43 -2.36 1.22 1.87
N ALA A 44 -2.95 0.99 3.04
CA ALA A 44 -4.38 1.17 3.27
C ALA A 44 -4.77 2.65 3.11
N ALA A 45 -3.96 3.57 3.63
CA ALA A 45 -4.17 5.00 3.44
C ALA A 45 -4.09 5.41 1.96
N ALA A 46 -3.13 4.87 1.20
CA ALA A 46 -3.02 5.12 -0.24
C ALA A 46 -4.22 4.56 -1.03
N ILE A 47 -4.68 3.35 -0.70
CA ILE A 47 -5.87 2.75 -1.32
C ILE A 47 -7.13 3.57 -1.00
N ALA A 48 -7.28 4.01 0.25
CA ALA A 48 -8.38 4.87 0.67
C ALA A 48 -8.38 6.19 -0.11
N ALA A 49 -7.24 6.89 -0.16
CA ALA A 49 -7.09 8.14 -0.91
C ALA A 49 -7.37 7.94 -2.42
N HIS A 50 -6.91 6.84 -3.01
CA HIS A 50 -7.19 6.52 -4.41
C HIS A 50 -8.68 6.21 -4.64
N ASN A 51 -9.33 5.49 -3.73
CA ASN A 51 -10.77 5.21 -3.81
C ASN A 51 -11.60 6.48 -3.67
N GLU A 52 -11.21 7.41 -2.78
CA GLU A 52 -11.84 8.73 -2.67
C GLU A 52 -11.63 9.59 -3.93
N ALA A 53 -10.43 9.57 -4.49
CA ALA A 53 -10.12 10.23 -5.76
C ALA A 53 -10.91 9.64 -6.93
N ARG A 54 -11.07 8.31 -7.01
CA ARG A 54 -11.88 7.66 -8.06
C ARG A 54 -13.38 7.91 -7.90
N LYS A 55 -13.88 8.01 -6.67
CA LYS A 55 -15.27 8.42 -6.41
C LYS A 55 -15.54 9.83 -6.93
N THR A 56 -14.55 10.72 -6.88
CA THR A 56 -14.69 12.08 -7.41
C THR A 56 -14.49 12.18 -8.92
N THR A 57 -13.73 11.28 -9.56
CA THR A 57 -13.55 11.26 -11.03
C THR A 57 -14.61 10.48 -11.81
N THR A 58 -15.39 9.60 -11.18
CA THR A 58 -16.42 8.79 -11.87
C THR A 58 -17.79 9.49 -11.93
N THR A 59 -17.90 10.74 -11.45
CA THR A 59 -19.08 11.60 -11.64
C THR A 59 -18.74 12.79 -12.54
N SER A 60 -18.11 12.52 -13.69
CA SER A 60 -18.00 13.44 -14.82
C SER A 60 -17.51 12.67 -16.03
N SER A 61 -18.37 11.86 -16.64
CA SER A 61 -18.32 11.54 -18.06
C SER A 61 -19.71 11.01 -18.44
N GLU A 62 -20.33 11.83 -19.28
CA GLU A 62 -21.64 11.78 -19.92
C GLU A 62 -21.89 10.51 -20.75
#